data_AF-A0AAW6EHK6-F1
#
_entry.id   AF-A0AAW6EHK6-F1
#
_cell.length_a   1.000
_cell.length_b   1.000
_cell.length_c   1.000
_cell.angle_alpha   90.00
_cell.angle_beta   90.00
_cell.angle_gamma   90.00
#
_symmetry.space_group_name_H-M   'P 1'
#
loop_
_entity.id
_entity.type
_entity.pdbx_description
1 polymer ?
#
loop_
_entity_poly.entity_id
_entity_poly.type
_entity_poly.pdbx_seq_one_letter_code
_entity_poly.pdbx_strand_id
1 'polypeptide(L)'
;MDCFNCKYDDCINDNVPECYADLPFEEKEKIRKRNRARYHELKERGICVKCGKLPAKEGITLCESCAHKRSKREKRKRAENQQISKRDLWREQRKCYFCGGECVQGQKVCTKHYEMLKAMAMHMRESERSKIARERLKKVYFAGRQQ
;
A
#
# COMPACT_ATOMS: atom_id res chain seq x y z
N MET A 1 9.00 23.56 -24.28
CA MET A 1 8.05 23.38 -23.14
C MET A 1 8.85 23.38 -21.86
N ASP A 2 8.53 24.24 -20.90
CA ASP A 2 9.26 24.29 -19.63
C ASP A 2 9.11 22.96 -18.84
N CYS A 3 10.15 22.57 -18.11
CA CYS A 3 10.12 21.39 -17.24
C CYS A 3 9.18 21.52 -16.03
N PHE A 4 8.61 22.71 -15.78
CA PHE A 4 7.63 22.94 -14.72
C PHE A 4 6.19 22.54 -15.13
N ASN A 5 5.92 22.38 -16.43
CA ASN A 5 4.60 22.04 -17.00
C ASN A 5 4.59 20.66 -17.69
N CYS A 6 5.50 19.75 -17.32
CA CYS A 6 5.49 18.39 -17.84
C CYS A 6 4.36 17.55 -17.21
N LYS A 7 3.54 16.90 -18.04
CA LYS A 7 2.42 16.02 -17.64
C LYS A 7 2.86 14.79 -16.81
N TYR A 8 4.14 14.46 -16.78
CA TYR A 8 4.70 13.30 -16.10
C TYR A 8 5.51 13.73 -14.86
N ASP A 9 4.90 13.55 -13.69
CA ASP A 9 5.43 13.90 -12.35
C ASP A 9 6.80 13.29 -11.98
N ASP A 10 7.30 12.34 -12.77
CA ASP A 10 8.46 11.50 -12.48
C ASP A 10 9.72 11.81 -13.30
N CYS A 11 9.75 12.93 -14.05
CA CYS A 11 10.95 13.44 -14.69
C CYS A 11 11.99 13.93 -13.66
N ILE A 12 12.74 12.99 -13.07
CA ILE A 12 13.93 13.22 -12.24
C ILE A 12 15.12 12.67 -13.02
N ASN A 13 15.37 13.21 -14.20
CA ASN A 13 16.61 12.98 -14.92
C ASN A 13 16.94 14.24 -15.72
N ASP A 14 18.00 14.93 -15.34
CA ASP A 14 18.45 16.19 -15.97
C ASP A 14 19.00 15.98 -17.39
N ASN A 15 18.83 14.78 -17.95
CA ASN A 15 19.39 14.34 -19.21
C ASN A 15 18.34 13.57 -20.03
N VAL A 16 17.21 14.22 -20.29
CA VAL A 16 16.17 13.74 -21.21
C VAL A 16 16.08 14.75 -22.36
N PRO A 17 16.19 14.33 -23.63
CA PRO A 17 15.91 15.18 -24.77
C PRO A 17 14.50 15.79 -24.65
N GLU A 18 14.34 16.99 -25.20
CA GLU A 18 13.28 17.97 -24.93
C GLU A 18 11.81 17.47 -25.06
N CYS A 19 11.59 16.24 -25.52
CA CYS A 19 10.30 15.54 -25.47
C CYS A 19 10.44 14.01 -25.60
N TYR A 20 10.62 13.26 -24.50
CA TYR A 20 10.58 11.77 -24.51
C TYR A 20 9.31 11.20 -25.18
N ALA A 21 8.21 11.95 -25.16
CA ALA A 21 6.95 11.59 -25.82
C ALA A 21 7.08 11.47 -27.35
N ASP A 22 7.94 12.26 -27.98
CA ASP A 22 8.06 12.35 -29.44
C ASP A 22 9.19 11.45 -29.99
N LEU A 23 9.96 10.81 -29.09
CA LEU A 23 11.02 9.88 -29.50
C LEU A 23 10.46 8.68 -30.28
N PRO A 24 11.18 8.20 -31.31
CA PRO A 24 10.85 6.96 -32.01
C PRO A 24 10.76 5.77 -31.04
N PHE A 25 9.98 4.75 -31.43
CA PHE A 25 9.76 3.58 -30.58
C PHE A 25 11.07 2.86 -30.24
N GLU A 26 11.98 2.68 -31.20
CA GLU A 26 13.24 1.99 -30.97
C GLU A 26 14.12 2.74 -29.95
N GLU A 27 14.09 4.07 -29.97
CA GLU A 27 14.86 4.88 -29.04
C GLU A 27 14.26 4.83 -27.62
N LYS A 28 12.93 4.87 -27.51
CA LYS A 28 12.23 4.61 -26.24
C LYS A 28 12.58 3.24 -25.67
N GLU A 29 12.63 2.22 -26.53
CA GLU A 29 13.00 0.86 -26.11
C GLU A 29 14.45 0.79 -25.61
N LYS A 30 15.40 1.41 -26.32
CA LYS A 30 16.80 1.52 -25.90
C LYS A 30 16.93 2.20 -24.53
N ILE A 31 16.23 3.32 -24.32
CA ILE A 31 16.22 4.04 -23.04
C ILE A 31 15.64 3.15 -21.92
N ARG A 32 14.51 2.47 -22.18
CA ARG A 32 13.90 1.54 -21.21
C ARG A 32 14.84 0.40 -20.85
N LYS A 33 15.52 -0.20 -21.84
CA LYS A 33 16.49 -1.28 -21.63
C LYS A 33 17.66 -0.79 -20.78
N ARG A 34 18.23 0.37 -21.10
CA ARG A 34 19.31 1.00 -20.33
C ARG A 34 18.89 1.29 -18.89
N ASN A 35 17.71 1.86 -18.69
CA ASN A 35 17.19 2.19 -17.36
C ASN A 35 16.93 0.93 -16.52
N ARG A 36 16.40 -0.15 -17.12
CA ARG A 36 16.25 -1.44 -16.46
C ARG A 36 17.60 -2.03 -16.04
N ALA A 37 18.58 -2.05 -16.95
CA ALA A 37 19.93 -2.56 -16.65
C ALA A 37 20.56 -1.79 -15.48
N ARG A 38 20.55 -0.45 -15.54
CA ARG A 38 21.04 0.41 -14.45
C ARG A 38 20.31 0.15 -13.12
N TYR A 39 19.00 -0.05 -13.15
CA TYR A 39 18.23 -0.36 -11.94
C TYR A 39 18.70 -1.66 -11.29
N HIS A 40 18.84 -2.73 -12.07
CA HIS A 40 19.29 -4.03 -11.57
C HIS A 40 20.71 -3.96 -11.02
N GLU A 41 21.63 -3.32 -11.75
CA GLU A 41 23.01 -3.13 -11.33
C GLU A 41 23.09 -2.39 -9.97
N LEU A 42 22.38 -1.27 -9.82
CA LEU A 42 22.39 -0.51 -8.57
C LEU A 42 21.73 -1.29 -7.42
N LYS A 43 20.66 -2.04 -7.71
CA LYS A 43 19.97 -2.87 -6.72
C LYS A 43 20.88 -3.98 -6.19
N GLU A 44 21.59 -4.67 -7.08
CA GLU A 44 22.53 -5.75 -6.73
C GLU A 44 23.72 -5.23 -5.91
N ARG A 45 24.20 -4.03 -6.25
CA ARG A 45 25.27 -3.35 -5.51
C ARG A 45 24.81 -2.74 -4.19
N GLY A 46 23.52 -2.82 -3.84
CA GLY A 46 22.96 -2.21 -2.63
C GLY A 46 23.03 -0.68 -2.65
N ILE A 47 23.04 -0.06 -3.82
CA ILE A 47 23.08 1.40 -4.01
C ILE A 47 21.67 1.90 -4.30
N CYS A 48 21.36 3.12 -3.87
CA CYS A 48 20.08 3.74 -4.14
C CYS A 48 19.81 3.84 -5.66
N VAL A 49 18.76 3.17 -6.13
CA VAL A 49 18.37 3.12 -7.54
C VAL A 49 17.89 4.47 -8.09
N LYS A 50 17.56 5.42 -7.20
CA LYS A 50 17.11 6.77 -7.57
C LYS A 50 18.30 7.69 -7.83
N CYS A 51 19.15 7.91 -6.82
CA CYS A 51 20.26 8.85 -6.93
C CYS A 51 21.55 8.23 -7.45
N GLY A 52 21.76 6.91 -7.28
CA GLY A 52 22.99 6.22 -7.65
C GLY A 52 24.23 6.61 -6.86
N LYS A 53 24.07 7.37 -5.76
CA LYS A 53 25.19 7.98 -5.01
C LYS A 53 25.42 7.38 -3.62
N LEU A 54 24.34 7.01 -2.94
CA LEU A 54 24.36 6.56 -1.54
C LEU A 54 23.90 5.11 -1.45
N PRO A 55 24.32 4.36 -0.42
CA PRO A 55 23.79 3.03 -0.16
C PRO A 55 22.28 3.06 0.03
N ALA A 56 21.61 2.00 -0.42
CA ALA A 56 20.21 1.77 -0.15
C ALA A 56 20.03 1.34 1.31
N LYS A 57 18.91 1.74 1.92
CA LYS A 57 18.55 1.28 3.27
C LYS A 57 18.13 -0.19 3.23
N GLU A 58 18.44 -0.93 4.28
CA GLU A 58 18.04 -2.34 4.43
C GLU A 58 16.55 -2.55 4.11
N GLY A 59 16.27 -3.57 3.30
CA GLY A 59 14.92 -3.94 2.89
C GLY A 59 14.28 -3.05 1.81
N ILE A 60 14.93 -1.96 1.36
CA ILE A 60 14.44 -1.11 0.27
C ILE A 60 15.52 -0.76 -0.75
N THR A 61 15.13 -0.24 -1.91
CA THR A 61 16.05 0.14 -3.00
C THR A 61 16.47 1.62 -2.98
N LEU A 62 16.08 2.36 -1.95
CA LEU A 62 16.33 3.81 -1.82
C LEU A 62 17.23 4.11 -0.63
N CYS A 63 18.08 5.13 -0.75
CA CYS A 63 18.74 5.71 0.40
C CYS A 63 17.72 6.49 1.25
N GLU A 64 18.10 6.79 2.49
CA GLU A 64 17.24 7.47 3.46
C GLU A 64 16.65 8.78 2.93
N SER A 65 17.48 9.63 2.32
CA SER A 65 17.04 10.93 1.81
C SER A 65 16.04 10.79 0.64
N CYS A 66 16.29 9.86 -0.29
CA CYS A 66 15.37 9.58 -1.39
C CYS A 66 14.07 8.93 -0.91
N ALA A 67 14.14 8.06 0.10
CA ALA A 67 12.96 7.44 0.71
C ALA A 67 12.09 8.48 1.42
N HIS A 68 12.70 9.41 2.16
CA HIS A 68 11.99 10.51 2.82
C HIS A 68 11.30 11.44 1.80
N LYS A 69 12.02 11.85 0.74
CA LYS A 69 11.45 12.66 -0.36
C LYS A 69 10.27 11.96 -1.03
N ARG A 70 10.36 10.64 -1.28
CA ARG A 70 9.26 9.85 -1.81
C ARG A 70 8.07 9.86 -0.86
N SER A 71 8.28 9.58 0.43
CA SER A 71 7.21 9.60 1.44
C SER A 71 6.49 10.96 1.52
N LYS A 72 7.24 12.07 1.52
CA LYS A 72 6.66 13.43 1.51
C LYS A 72 5.81 13.67 0.26
N ARG A 73 6.29 13.24 -0.93
CA ARG A 73 5.53 13.33 -2.18
C ARG A 73 4.25 12.49 -2.13
N GLU A 74 4.31 11.25 -1.65
CA GLU A 74 3.12 10.39 -1.51
C GLU A 74 2.10 10.99 -0.55
N LYS A 75 2.55 11.56 0.57
CA LYS A 75 1.69 12.28 1.51
C LYS A 75 1.03 13.50 0.85
N ARG A 76 1.82 14.30 0.13
CA ARG A 76 1.32 15.46 -0.63
C ARG A 76 0.27 15.03 -1.66
N LYS A 77 0.55 14.01 -2.47
CA LYS A 77 -0.40 13.46 -3.45
C LYS A 77 -1.69 12.98 -2.81
N ARG A 78 -1.61 12.29 -1.66
CA ARG A 78 -2.80 11.86 -0.90
C ARG A 78 -3.61 13.05 -0.39
N ALA A 79 -2.95 14.10 0.10
CA ALA A 79 -3.59 15.31 0.58
C ALA A 79 -4.23 16.12 -0.56
N GLU A 80 -3.50 16.34 -1.65
CA GLU A 80 -3.95 17.08 -2.84
C GLU A 80 -5.09 16.37 -3.56
N ASN A 81 -5.01 15.06 -3.72
CA ASN A 81 -6.07 14.31 -4.37
C ASN A 81 -7.36 14.20 -3.53
N GLN A 82 -7.38 14.74 -2.28
CA GLN A 82 -8.47 14.63 -1.30
C GLN A 82 -9.21 13.29 -1.40
N GLN A 83 -8.45 12.21 -1.65
CA GLN A 83 -9.06 11.02 -2.23
C GLN A 83 -9.69 10.27 -1.08
N ILE A 84 -10.95 10.63 -0.79
CA ILE A 84 -11.80 9.92 0.15
C ILE A 84 -11.61 8.45 -0.19
N SER A 85 -11.13 7.68 0.80
CA SER A 85 -10.85 6.27 0.57
C SER A 85 -12.09 5.64 -0.02
N LYS A 86 -11.95 4.73 -1.00
CA LYS A 86 -13.09 3.94 -1.50
C LYS A 86 -13.92 3.36 -0.35
N ARG A 87 -13.28 3.00 0.77
CA ARG A 87 -13.97 2.50 1.96
C ARG A 87 -14.76 3.56 2.73
N ASP A 88 -14.31 4.81 2.73
CA ASP A 88 -15.04 5.91 3.36
C ASP A 88 -16.27 6.26 2.53
N LEU A 89 -16.13 6.33 1.20
CA LEU A 89 -17.27 6.46 0.28
C LEU A 89 -18.28 5.31 0.44
N TRP A 90 -17.81 4.06 0.56
CA TRP A 90 -18.69 2.91 0.78
C TRP A 90 -19.39 2.96 2.14
N ARG A 91 -18.72 3.45 3.19
CA ARG A 91 -19.35 3.66 4.50
C ARG A 91 -20.49 4.67 4.42
N GLU A 92 -20.29 5.80 3.75
CA GLU A 92 -21.31 6.82 3.53
C GLU A 92 -22.49 6.28 2.70
N GLN A 93 -22.19 5.51 1.64
CA GLN A 93 -23.20 4.93 0.74
C GLN A 93 -23.84 3.64 1.26
N ARG A 94 -23.57 3.23 2.51
CA ARG A 94 -24.03 1.96 3.10
C ARG A 94 -23.74 0.74 2.21
N LYS A 95 -22.55 0.72 1.61
CA LYS A 95 -22.03 -0.38 0.82
C LYS A 95 -21.07 -1.24 1.64
N CYS A 96 -20.93 -2.48 1.21
CA CYS A 96 -20.13 -3.49 1.86
C CYS A 96 -18.67 -3.02 1.98
N TYR A 97 -18.12 -3.07 3.18
CA TYR A 97 -16.75 -2.62 3.46
C TYR A 97 -15.65 -3.35 2.66
N PHE A 98 -15.91 -4.58 2.23
CA PHE A 98 -14.94 -5.42 1.52
C PHE A 98 -15.01 -5.30 0.00
N CYS A 99 -16.22 -5.19 -0.57
CA CYS A 99 -16.42 -5.26 -2.01
C CYS A 99 -17.29 -4.15 -2.61
N GLY A 100 -17.90 -3.29 -1.79
CA GLY A 100 -18.78 -2.22 -2.26
C GLY A 100 -20.18 -2.65 -2.72
N GLY A 101 -20.56 -3.93 -2.56
CA GLY A 101 -21.93 -4.41 -2.82
C GLY A 101 -22.95 -3.93 -1.78
N GLU A 102 -24.23 -4.21 -1.98
CA GLU A 102 -25.28 -3.78 -1.04
C GLU A 102 -25.17 -4.46 0.33
N CYS A 103 -25.36 -3.71 1.41
CA CYS A 103 -25.31 -4.24 2.76
C CYS A 103 -26.63 -4.94 3.13
N VAL A 104 -26.52 -6.02 3.91
CA VAL A 104 -27.65 -6.58 4.63
C VAL A 104 -28.12 -5.60 5.70
N GLN A 105 -29.42 -5.56 5.98
CA GLN A 105 -29.98 -4.66 6.99
C GLN A 105 -29.29 -4.86 8.37
N GLY A 106 -28.86 -3.76 8.98
CA GLY A 106 -28.13 -3.76 10.25
C GLY A 106 -26.65 -4.16 10.18
N GLN A 107 -26.15 -4.58 9.00
CA GLN A 107 -24.77 -5.01 8.81
C GLN A 107 -23.98 -4.02 7.93
N LYS A 108 -22.65 -4.05 8.04
CA LYS A 108 -21.72 -3.21 7.23
C LYS A 108 -21.18 -3.94 5.99
N VAL A 109 -21.76 -5.09 5.69
CA VAL A 109 -21.28 -6.04 4.67
C VAL A 109 -22.45 -6.66 3.92
N CYS A 110 -22.18 -7.13 2.71
CA CYS A 110 -23.14 -7.91 1.91
C CYS A 110 -23.27 -9.34 2.42
N THR A 111 -24.29 -10.07 1.99
CA THR A 111 -24.60 -11.45 2.42
C THR A 111 -23.39 -12.38 2.35
N LYS A 112 -22.67 -12.38 1.22
CA LYS A 112 -21.47 -13.19 1.02
C LYS A 112 -20.41 -12.93 2.10
N HIS A 113 -20.10 -11.66 2.34
CA HIS A 113 -19.08 -11.30 3.33
C HIS A 113 -19.60 -11.46 4.77
N TYR A 114 -20.91 -11.35 4.99
CA TYR A 114 -21.54 -11.66 6.27
C TYR A 114 -21.41 -13.14 6.64
N GLU A 115 -21.74 -14.04 5.71
CA GLU A 115 -21.60 -15.49 5.90
C GLU A 115 -20.14 -15.89 6.14
N MET A 116 -19.22 -15.32 5.36
CA MET A 116 -17.78 -15.53 5.55
C MET A 116 -17.31 -15.09 6.94
N LEU A 117 -17.73 -13.90 7.41
CA LEU A 117 -17.40 -13.41 8.75
C LEU A 117 -18.03 -14.28 9.84
N LYS A 118 -19.27 -14.76 9.63
CA LYS A 118 -19.95 -15.67 10.55
C LYS A 118 -19.21 -17.01 10.67
N ALA A 119 -18.81 -17.61 9.55
CA ALA A 119 -18.03 -18.84 9.53
C ALA A 119 -16.67 -18.66 10.22
N MET A 120 -15.97 -17.54 9.94
CA MET A 120 -14.73 -17.18 10.62
C MET A 120 -14.92 -17.07 12.13
N ALA A 121 -15.97 -16.39 12.59
CA ALA A 121 -16.28 -16.24 14.00
C ALA A 121 -16.61 -17.58 14.69
N MET A 122 -17.32 -18.47 13.99
CA MET A 122 -17.60 -19.84 14.47
C MET A 122 -16.31 -20.65 14.64
N HIS A 123 -15.46 -20.70 13.61
CA HIS A 123 -14.18 -21.39 13.69
C HIS A 123 -13.27 -20.82 14.79
N MET A 124 -13.22 -19.50 14.95
CA MET A 124 -12.45 -18.85 16.01
C MET A 124 -12.95 -19.26 17.40
N ARG A 125 -14.28 -19.38 17.59
CA ARG A 125 -14.87 -19.81 18.86
C ARG A 125 -14.55 -21.27 19.20
N GLU A 126 -14.53 -22.12 18.17
CA GLU A 126 -14.25 -23.56 18.27
C GLU A 126 -12.76 -23.90 18.36
N SER A 127 -11.89 -22.96 17.96
CA SER A 127 -10.44 -23.15 18.05
C SER A 127 -10.00 -23.45 19.48
N GLU A 128 -9.07 -24.39 19.61
CA GLU A 128 -8.58 -24.87 20.91
C GLU A 128 -7.98 -23.73 21.74
N ARG A 129 -7.27 -22.80 21.07
CA ARG A 129 -6.73 -21.59 21.70
C ARG A 129 -7.82 -20.74 22.37
N SER A 130 -8.97 -20.56 21.72
CA SER A 130 -10.09 -19.80 22.27
C SER A 130 -10.81 -20.52 23.41
N LYS A 131 -10.84 -21.86 23.41
CA LYS A 131 -11.37 -22.65 24.53
C LYS A 131 -10.48 -22.49 25.76
N ILE A 132 -9.18 -22.71 25.60
CA ILE A 132 -8.19 -22.56 26.67
C ILE A 132 -8.21 -21.13 27.25
N ALA A 133 -8.26 -20.11 26.39
CA ALA A 133 -8.34 -18.71 26.84
C ALA A 133 -9.61 -18.44 27.68
N ARG A 134 -10.77 -18.98 27.27
CA ARG A 134 -12.02 -18.86 28.03
C ARG A 134 -11.95 -19.58 29.37
N GLU A 135 -11.38 -20.77 29.42
CA GLU A 135 -11.19 -21.50 30.68
C GLU A 135 -10.26 -20.77 31.64
N ARG A 136 -9.15 -20.20 31.14
CA ARG A 136 -8.25 -19.35 31.92
C ARG A 136 -9.00 -18.15 32.51
N LEU A 137 -9.77 -17.43 31.69
CA LEU A 137 -10.57 -16.30 32.15
C LEU A 137 -11.61 -16.70 33.20
N LYS A 138 -12.29 -17.85 33.02
CA LYS A 138 -13.23 -18.38 34.02
C LYS A 138 -12.52 -18.64 35.36
N LYS A 139 -11.36 -19.31 35.34
CA LYS A 139 -10.57 -19.58 36.55
C LYS A 139 -10.20 -18.29 37.28
N VAL A 140 -9.76 -17.27 36.54
CA VAL A 140 -9.45 -15.94 37.11
C VAL A 140 -10.71 -15.28 37.69
N TYR A 141 -11.83 -15.31 36.98
CA TYR A 141 -13.09 -14.73 37.45
C TYR A 141 -13.60 -15.37 38.74
N PHE A 142 -13.56 -16.70 38.85
CA PHE A 142 -13.97 -17.41 40.06
C PHE A 142 -12.97 -17.24 41.21
N ALA A 143 -11.67 -17.19 40.93
CA ALA A 143 -10.64 -16.91 41.94
C ALA A 143 -10.77 -15.50 42.54
N GLY A 144 -11.16 -14.51 41.73
CA GLY A 144 -11.40 -13.14 42.20
C GLY A 144 -12.73 -12.93 42.93
N ARG A 145 -13.61 -13.94 42.98
CA ARG A 145 -14.93 -13.86 43.64
C ARG A 145 -14.96 -14.59 44.99
N GLN A 146 -13.86 -15.24 45.37
CA GLN A 146 -13.66 -15.90 46.67
C GLN A 146 -12.81 -15.06 47.65
N GLN A 147 -12.65 -13.76 47.37
CA GLN A 147 -12.08 -12.76 48.28
C GLN A 147 -13.17 -11.79 48.70
#